data_AF-A0A2N5URS1-F1
#
_entry.id   AF-A0A2N5URS1-F1
#
_cell.length_a   1.000
_cell.length_b   1.000
_cell.length_c   1.000
_cell.angle_alpha   90.00
_cell.angle_beta   90.00
_cell.angle_gamma   90.00
#
_symmetry.space_group_name_H-M   'P 1'
#
loop_
_entity.id
_entity.type
_entity.pdbx_description
1 polymer ?
#
loop_
_entity_poly.entity_id
_entity_poly.type
_entity_poly.pdbx_seq_one_letter_code
_entity_poly.pdbx_strand_id
1 'polypeptide(L)'
;MAQCYLAIPATSAPSERVFSKCKAIVGPQRASLSSESIEHLLCLKEWYRTIATILEQDNKIIRLSNKILDVEEEAAKTQRQLSNKISDVKEEAARTQRQLSNEIYSIKEELRKAKEKAAKSKNMNVVYNFVHSVERILCHCLFGSFFNGTITQALNSGEIKWPEVQAVLKCQDINKECLLKTIHKIKGQRLEYGHTSKSTAMELDLSECLIPIASEHFSLHRNKIDVLQKLLAWILPELPASATLKDLKTEA
;
A
#
# COMPACT_ATOMS: atom_id res chain seq x y z
N MET A 1 66.06 -22.88 -8.47
CA MET A 1 66.87 -22.74 -9.70
C MET A 1 66.90 -21.30 -10.22
N ALA A 2 65.76 -20.63 -10.45
CA ALA A 2 65.71 -19.25 -10.97
C ALA A 2 66.46 -18.21 -10.10
N GLN A 3 66.36 -18.27 -8.78
CA GLN A 3 67.09 -17.37 -7.89
C GLN A 3 68.62 -17.46 -8.06
N CYS A 4 69.16 -18.66 -8.24
CA CYS A 4 70.59 -18.85 -8.44
C CYS A 4 71.08 -18.21 -9.74
N TYR A 5 70.30 -18.31 -10.83
CA TYR A 5 70.63 -17.67 -12.09
C TYR A 5 70.54 -16.14 -12.02
N LEU A 6 69.54 -15.60 -11.32
CA LEU A 6 69.36 -14.15 -11.15
C LEU A 6 70.38 -13.52 -10.18
N ALA A 7 71.01 -14.34 -9.32
CA ALA A 7 72.06 -13.87 -8.41
C ALA A 7 73.43 -13.70 -9.12
N ILE A 8 73.62 -14.25 -10.32
CA ILE A 8 74.85 -14.08 -11.10
C ILE A 8 74.87 -12.64 -11.65
N PRO A 9 75.84 -11.80 -11.26
CA PRO A 9 75.93 -10.46 -11.80
C PRO A 9 76.17 -10.51 -13.31
N ALA A 10 75.42 -9.71 -14.08
CA ALA A 10 75.63 -9.59 -15.52
C ALA A 10 76.98 -8.93 -15.89
N THR A 11 77.68 -8.33 -14.93
CA THR A 11 78.94 -7.58 -15.14
C THR A 11 79.89 -7.72 -13.94
N SER A 12 81.19 -7.46 -14.15
CA SER A 12 82.23 -7.41 -13.10
C SER A 12 82.19 -6.14 -12.24
N ALA A 13 81.37 -5.15 -12.61
CA ALA A 13 81.32 -3.84 -11.97
C ALA A 13 81.09 -3.85 -10.45
N PRO A 14 80.30 -4.78 -9.86
CA PRO A 14 80.17 -4.89 -8.40
C PRO A 14 81.50 -5.16 -7.70
N SER A 15 82.31 -6.09 -8.22
CA SER A 15 83.62 -6.44 -7.67
C SER A 15 84.62 -5.29 -7.85
N GLU A 16 84.61 -4.62 -9.01
CA GLU A 16 85.45 -3.45 -9.27
C GLU A 16 85.19 -2.29 -8.30
N ARG A 17 83.93 -2.05 -7.92
CA ARG A 17 83.58 -1.04 -6.90
C ARG A 17 84.17 -1.37 -5.53
N VAL A 18 84.24 -2.64 -5.15
CA VAL A 18 84.88 -3.08 -3.91
C VAL A 18 86.39 -2.80 -3.99
N PHE A 19 87.05 -3.20 -5.09
CA PHE A 19 88.48 -2.92 -5.28
C PHE A 19 88.81 -1.43 -5.31
N SER A 20 87.99 -0.60 -5.97
CA SER A 20 88.18 0.85 -6.01
C SER A 20 88.11 1.49 -4.63
N LYS A 21 87.20 1.03 -3.75
CA LYS A 21 87.07 1.54 -2.38
C LYS A 21 88.21 1.12 -1.46
N CYS A 22 89.02 0.15 -1.88
CA CYS A 22 90.08 -0.46 -1.08
C CYS A 22 91.49 -0.06 -1.54
N LYS A 23 91.56 0.91 -2.46
CA LYS A 23 92.80 1.52 -2.95
C LYS A 23 93.71 2.04 -1.83
N ALA A 24 93.17 2.43 -0.68
CA ALA A 24 93.96 2.85 0.48
C ALA A 24 94.71 1.69 1.18
N ILE A 25 94.17 0.46 1.12
CA ILE A 25 94.75 -0.74 1.76
C ILE A 25 95.62 -1.52 0.75
N VAL A 26 95.23 -1.49 -0.53
CA VAL A 26 95.88 -2.21 -1.64
C VAL A 26 96.88 -1.33 -2.43
N GLY A 27 96.84 -0.02 -2.25
CA GLY A 27 97.71 0.94 -2.95
C GLY A 27 99.14 1.01 -2.41
N PRO A 28 100.00 1.92 -2.91
CA PRO A 28 101.43 1.99 -2.55
C PRO A 28 101.71 2.36 -1.07
N GLN A 29 100.76 2.99 -0.39
CA GLN A 29 100.83 3.38 1.03
C GLN A 29 100.39 2.23 1.96
N ARG A 30 100.93 1.03 1.76
CA ARG A 30 100.49 -0.16 2.51
C ARG A 30 100.89 -0.08 3.97
N ALA A 31 99.94 -0.27 4.87
CA ALA A 31 100.21 -1.03 6.08
C ALA A 31 100.63 -2.43 5.63
N SER A 32 101.74 -2.99 6.16
CA SER A 32 102.34 -4.27 5.75
C SER A 32 101.46 -5.50 6.05
N LEU A 33 100.23 -5.53 5.54
CA LEU A 33 99.26 -6.60 5.69
C LEU A 33 99.50 -7.71 4.67
N SER A 34 99.30 -8.96 5.08
CA SER A 34 99.34 -10.11 4.17
C SER A 34 98.16 -10.07 3.20
N SER A 35 98.31 -10.71 2.04
CA SER A 35 97.22 -10.83 1.05
C SER A 35 95.95 -11.45 1.66
N GLU A 36 96.14 -12.46 2.51
CA GLU A 36 95.06 -13.15 3.22
C GLU A 36 94.32 -12.21 4.19
N SER A 37 95.04 -11.36 4.92
CA SER A 37 94.42 -10.37 5.82
C SER A 37 93.60 -9.32 5.03
N ILE A 38 94.08 -8.92 3.85
CA ILE A 38 93.35 -7.99 2.99
C ILE A 38 92.04 -8.63 2.50
N GLU A 39 92.09 -9.88 2.01
CA GLU A 39 90.91 -10.61 1.55
C GLU A 39 89.87 -10.77 2.67
N HIS A 40 90.28 -11.21 3.85
CA HIS A 40 89.37 -11.33 5.00
C HIS A 40 88.73 -9.99 5.40
N LEU A 41 89.50 -8.89 5.40
CA LEU A 41 88.96 -7.56 5.71
C LEU A 41 87.96 -7.05 4.66
N LEU A 42 88.19 -7.36 3.38
CA LEU A 42 87.26 -7.03 2.30
C LEU A 42 85.94 -7.77 2.45
N CYS A 43 86.00 -9.09 2.65
CA CYS A 43 84.84 -9.93 2.89
C CYS A 43 84.06 -9.48 4.12
N LEU A 44 84.75 -9.26 5.25
CA LEU A 44 84.13 -8.83 6.50
C LEU A 44 83.43 -7.47 6.37
N LYS A 45 84.06 -6.50 5.71
CA LYS A 45 83.47 -5.17 5.50
C LYS A 45 82.19 -5.22 4.66
N GLU A 46 82.20 -6.03 3.60
CA GLU A 46 81.04 -6.17 2.70
C GLU A 46 79.89 -6.96 3.36
N TRP A 47 80.23 -8.00 4.13
CA TRP A 47 79.26 -8.74 4.96
C TRP A 47 78.62 -7.84 6.01
N TYR A 48 79.42 -7.07 6.75
CA TYR A 48 78.90 -6.14 7.74
C TYR A 48 77.91 -5.15 7.14
N ARG A 49 78.22 -4.59 5.95
CA ARG A 49 77.31 -3.69 5.24
C ARG A 49 76.00 -4.37 4.85
N THR A 50 76.09 -5.59 4.32
CA THR A 50 74.93 -6.37 3.86
C THR A 50 74.02 -6.73 5.03
N ILE A 51 74.59 -7.23 6.12
CA ILE A 51 73.86 -7.56 7.35
C ILE A 51 73.18 -6.31 7.92
N ALA A 52 73.89 -5.17 7.98
CA ALA A 52 73.31 -3.91 8.45
C ALA A 52 72.08 -3.50 7.62
N THR A 53 72.14 -3.62 6.29
CA THR A 53 70.99 -3.31 5.42
C THR A 53 69.83 -4.28 5.59
N ILE A 54 70.10 -5.57 5.79
CA ILE A 54 69.07 -6.59 6.03
C ILE A 54 68.36 -6.29 7.36
N LEU A 55 69.12 -6.04 8.43
CA LEU A 55 68.55 -5.71 9.74
C LEU A 55 67.70 -4.43 9.70
N GLU A 56 68.08 -3.43 8.90
CA GLU A 56 67.26 -2.21 8.73
C GLU A 56 65.94 -2.52 8.00
N GLN A 57 65.98 -3.38 6.99
CA GLN A 57 64.77 -3.82 6.27
C GLN A 57 63.87 -4.67 7.16
N ASP A 58 64.42 -5.60 7.93
CA ASP A 58 63.67 -6.45 8.86
C ASP A 58 62.92 -5.61 9.90
N ASN A 59 63.56 -4.58 10.45
CA ASN A 59 62.92 -3.65 11.37
C ASN A 59 61.74 -2.88 10.72
N LYS A 60 61.88 -2.49 9.45
CA LYS A 60 60.78 -1.84 8.70
C LYS A 60 59.64 -2.83 8.45
N ILE A 61 59.97 -4.07 8.08
CA ILE A 61 58.98 -5.13 7.86
C ILE A 61 58.20 -5.39 9.15
N ILE A 62 58.87 -5.60 10.28
CA ILE A 62 58.22 -5.83 11.58
C ILE A 62 57.26 -4.68 11.93
N ARG A 63 57.70 -3.43 11.73
CA ARG A 63 56.86 -2.25 12.00
C ARG A 63 55.63 -2.19 11.10
N LEU A 64 55.76 -2.57 9.83
CA LEU A 64 54.63 -2.63 8.90
C LEU A 64 53.68 -3.77 9.25
N SER A 65 54.20 -4.95 9.59
CA SER A 65 53.39 -6.10 10.02
C SER A 65 52.51 -5.76 11.22
N ASN A 66 53.06 -5.08 12.23
CA ASN A 66 52.26 -4.66 13.39
C ASN A 66 51.14 -3.68 13.00
N LYS A 67 51.42 -2.72 12.11
CA LYS A 67 50.38 -1.81 11.61
C LYS A 67 49.29 -2.53 10.81
N ILE A 68 49.65 -3.57 10.06
CA ILE A 68 48.68 -4.39 9.33
C ILE A 68 47.77 -5.11 10.31
N LEU A 69 48.34 -5.73 11.36
CA LEU A 69 47.56 -6.39 12.41
C LEU A 69 46.57 -5.44 13.08
N ASP A 70 46.99 -4.23 13.46
CA ASP A 70 46.11 -3.23 14.06
C ASP A 70 44.94 -2.86 13.13
N VAL A 71 45.23 -2.67 11.83
CA VAL A 71 44.21 -2.35 10.82
C VAL A 71 43.25 -3.52 10.60
N GLU A 72 43.74 -4.76 10.58
CA GLU A 72 42.91 -5.96 10.46
C GLU A 72 41.97 -6.14 11.65
N GLU A 73 42.44 -5.84 12.87
CA GLU A 73 41.60 -5.90 14.08
C GLU A 73 40.47 -4.87 14.03
N GLU A 74 40.77 -3.63 13.67
CA GLU A 74 39.76 -2.56 13.55
C GLU A 74 38.78 -2.83 12.40
N ALA A 75 39.25 -3.40 11.29
CA ALA A 75 38.38 -3.84 10.20
C ALA A 75 37.41 -4.95 10.67
N ALA A 76 37.89 -5.93 11.43
CA ALA A 76 37.05 -6.99 11.99
C ALA A 76 35.99 -6.45 12.98
N LYS A 77 36.38 -5.51 13.85
CA LYS A 77 35.44 -4.83 14.77
C LYS A 77 34.35 -4.08 13.99
N THR A 78 34.75 -3.31 12.99
CA THR A 78 33.82 -2.54 12.14
C THR A 78 32.87 -3.46 11.37
N GLN A 79 33.39 -4.55 10.81
CA GLN A 79 32.58 -5.55 10.12
C GLN A 79 31.54 -6.18 11.05
N ARG A 80 31.93 -6.52 12.28
CA ARG A 80 31.01 -7.05 13.28
C ARG A 80 29.91 -6.05 13.66
N GLN A 81 30.27 -4.79 13.89
CA GLN A 81 29.30 -3.74 14.18
C GLN A 81 28.32 -3.52 13.03
N LEU A 82 28.80 -3.52 11.79
CA LEU A 82 27.95 -3.39 10.61
C LEU A 82 27.00 -4.58 10.48
N SER A 83 27.48 -5.80 10.70
CA SER A 83 26.65 -7.02 10.68
C SER A 83 25.51 -6.96 11.70
N ASN A 84 25.78 -6.47 12.91
CA ASN A 84 24.76 -6.32 13.95
C ASN A 84 23.71 -5.28 13.53
N LYS A 85 24.15 -4.09 13.07
CA LYS A 85 23.23 -3.04 12.59
C LYS A 85 22.36 -3.52 11.44
N ILE A 86 22.90 -4.30 10.51
CA ILE A 86 22.13 -4.89 9.40
C ILE A 86 21.07 -5.85 9.94
N SER A 87 21.39 -6.64 10.96
CA SER A 87 20.42 -7.54 11.60
C SER A 87 19.28 -6.76 12.24
N ASP A 88 19.58 -5.71 12.99
CA ASP A 88 18.58 -4.89 13.67
C ASP A 88 17.63 -4.21 12.67
N VAL A 89 18.19 -3.59 11.63
CA VAL A 89 17.41 -2.94 10.56
C VAL A 89 16.51 -3.96 9.84
N LYS A 90 17.02 -5.19 9.60
CA LYS A 90 16.24 -6.25 8.96
C LYS A 90 15.06 -6.69 9.83
N GLU A 91 15.26 -6.78 11.14
CA GLU A 91 14.20 -7.15 12.06
C GLU A 91 13.14 -6.05 12.16
N GLU A 92 13.55 -4.78 12.25
CA GLU A 92 12.63 -3.63 12.26
C GLU A 92 11.81 -3.56 10.96
N ALA A 93 12.46 -3.71 9.80
CA ALA A 93 11.78 -3.77 8.52
C ALA A 93 10.73 -4.89 8.44
N ALA A 94 11.04 -6.07 8.98
CA ALA A 94 10.09 -7.19 9.05
C ALA A 94 8.90 -6.90 9.98
N ARG A 95 9.12 -6.20 11.10
CA ARG A 95 8.02 -5.77 12.01
C ARG A 95 7.10 -4.77 11.32
N THR A 96 7.65 -3.74 10.69
CA THR A 96 6.87 -2.73 9.96
C THR A 96 6.10 -3.35 8.79
N GLN A 97 6.72 -4.28 8.06
CA GLN A 97 6.05 -5.01 6.98
C GLN A 97 4.83 -5.80 7.48
N ARG A 98 4.94 -6.47 8.64
CA ARG A 98 3.81 -7.19 9.25
C ARG A 98 2.71 -6.24 9.69
N GLN A 99 3.06 -5.11 10.30
CA GLN A 99 2.07 -4.12 10.73
C GLN A 99 1.29 -3.55 9.55
N LEU A 100 1.98 -3.11 8.48
CA LEU A 100 1.35 -2.62 7.27
C LEU A 100 0.44 -3.68 6.63
N SER A 101 0.87 -4.94 6.62
CA SER A 101 0.04 -6.03 6.08
C SER A 101 -1.27 -6.21 6.86
N ASN A 102 -1.23 -6.08 8.19
CA ASN A 102 -2.41 -6.18 9.04
C ASN A 102 -3.36 -4.97 8.84
N GLU A 103 -2.80 -3.76 8.74
CA GLU A 103 -3.58 -2.55 8.46
C GLU A 103 -4.28 -2.62 7.09
N ILE A 104 -3.55 -3.07 6.05
CA ILE A 104 -4.12 -3.28 4.71
C ILE A 104 -5.29 -4.28 4.76
N TYR A 105 -5.17 -5.36 5.54
CA TYR A 105 -6.25 -6.33 5.69
C TYR A 105 -7.49 -5.70 6.34
N SER A 106 -7.31 -4.94 7.43
CA SER A 106 -8.41 -4.24 8.10
C SER A 106 -9.12 -3.24 7.17
N ILE A 107 -8.35 -2.41 6.47
CA ILE A 107 -8.87 -1.42 5.52
C ILE A 107 -9.63 -2.09 4.38
N LYS A 108 -9.14 -3.21 3.85
CA LYS A 108 -9.84 -3.97 2.80
C LYS A 108 -11.20 -4.46 3.27
N GLU A 109 -11.29 -4.94 4.50
CA GLU A 109 -12.54 -5.45 5.07
C GLU A 109 -13.53 -4.32 5.37
N GLU A 110 -13.06 -3.19 5.88
CA GLU A 110 -13.88 -1.99 6.04
C GLU A 110 -14.38 -1.45 4.69
N LEU A 111 -13.53 -1.42 3.67
CA LEU A 111 -13.91 -1.02 2.31
C LEU A 111 -14.96 -1.96 1.72
N ARG A 112 -14.84 -3.28 1.94
CA ARG A 112 -15.84 -4.26 1.51
C ARG A 112 -17.19 -3.97 2.14
N LYS A 113 -17.24 -3.80 3.47
CA LYS A 113 -18.46 -3.45 4.21
C LYS A 113 -19.05 -2.11 3.75
N ALA A 114 -18.21 -1.11 3.52
CA ALA A 114 -18.65 0.20 3.03
C ALA A 114 -19.24 0.12 1.62
N LYS A 115 -18.63 -0.66 0.72
CA LYS A 115 -19.16 -0.90 -0.63
C LYS A 115 -20.50 -1.63 -0.60
N GLU A 116 -20.62 -2.67 0.21
CA GLU A 116 -21.89 -3.40 0.39
C GLU A 116 -22.98 -2.50 0.96
N LYS A 117 -22.65 -1.69 1.98
CA LYS A 117 -23.58 -0.70 2.55
C LYS A 117 -23.99 0.35 1.50
N ALA A 118 -23.06 0.84 0.69
CA ALA A 118 -23.33 1.82 -0.36
C ALA A 118 -24.20 1.24 -1.49
N ALA A 119 -23.91 0.01 -1.93
CA ALA A 119 -24.72 -0.70 -2.94
C ALA A 119 -26.15 -0.95 -2.42
N LYS A 120 -26.29 -1.44 -1.18
CA LYS A 120 -27.60 -1.59 -0.53
C LYS A 120 -28.34 -0.27 -0.41
N SER A 121 -27.67 0.80 0.02
CA SER A 121 -28.26 2.14 0.12
C SER A 121 -28.72 2.68 -1.24
N LYS A 122 -27.96 2.43 -2.32
CA LYS A 122 -28.34 2.79 -3.69
C LYS A 122 -29.63 2.07 -4.10
N ASN A 123 -29.70 0.76 -3.87
CA ASN A 123 -30.86 -0.05 -4.22
C ASN A 123 -32.10 0.34 -3.38
N MET A 124 -31.92 0.61 -2.09
CA MET A 124 -33.00 1.11 -1.23
C MET A 124 -33.52 2.49 -1.66
N ASN A 125 -32.64 3.35 -2.21
CA ASN A 125 -33.04 4.66 -2.71
C ASN A 125 -33.95 4.59 -3.94
N VAL A 126 -33.82 3.54 -4.78
CA VAL A 126 -34.73 3.29 -5.92
C VAL A 126 -36.17 3.14 -5.41
N VAL A 127 -36.39 2.19 -4.49
CA VAL A 127 -37.71 1.90 -3.93
C VAL A 127 -38.26 3.10 -3.14
N TYR A 128 -37.41 3.78 -2.37
CA TYR A 128 -37.81 5.00 -1.68
C TYR A 128 -38.28 6.08 -2.64
N ASN A 129 -37.51 6.38 -3.69
CA ASN A 129 -37.85 7.44 -4.62
C ASN A 129 -39.13 7.12 -5.38
N PHE A 130 -39.35 5.85 -5.76
CA PHE A 130 -40.62 5.40 -6.32
C PHE A 130 -41.78 5.68 -5.37
N VAL A 131 -41.72 5.21 -4.12
CA VAL A 131 -42.79 5.43 -3.14
C VAL A 131 -43.03 6.90 -2.88
N HIS A 132 -41.97 7.71 -2.83
CA HIS A 132 -42.06 9.14 -2.62
C HIS A 132 -42.73 9.86 -3.81
N SER A 133 -42.36 9.51 -5.04
CA SER A 133 -42.99 10.08 -6.24
C SER A 133 -44.44 9.64 -6.37
N VAL A 134 -44.77 8.37 -6.11
CA VAL A 134 -46.16 7.88 -6.06
C VAL A 134 -46.98 8.65 -5.01
N GLU A 135 -46.42 8.85 -3.81
CA GLU A 135 -47.08 9.62 -2.75
C GLU A 135 -47.32 11.08 -3.17
N ARG A 136 -46.38 11.70 -3.89
CA ARG A 136 -46.54 13.05 -4.44
C ARG A 136 -47.62 13.13 -5.52
N ILE A 137 -47.63 12.20 -6.46
CA ILE A 137 -48.64 12.13 -7.52
C ILE A 137 -50.03 11.91 -6.92
N LEU A 138 -50.15 11.00 -5.95
CA LEU A 138 -51.40 10.81 -5.20
C LEU A 138 -51.88 12.10 -4.52
N CYS A 139 -50.98 12.80 -3.83
CA CYS A 139 -51.30 14.10 -3.22
C CYS A 139 -51.74 15.13 -4.27
N HIS A 140 -51.08 15.16 -5.44
CA HIS A 140 -51.45 16.05 -6.53
C HIS A 140 -52.85 15.75 -7.08
N CYS A 141 -53.20 14.48 -7.28
CA CYS A 141 -54.53 14.08 -7.73
C CYS A 141 -55.64 14.43 -6.72
N LEU A 142 -55.31 14.43 -5.42
CA LEU A 142 -56.29 14.60 -4.34
C LEU A 142 -56.48 16.06 -3.92
N PHE A 143 -55.40 16.85 -3.93
CA PHE A 143 -55.39 18.21 -3.37
C PHE A 143 -54.90 19.27 -4.37
N GLY A 144 -54.50 18.86 -5.57
CA GLY A 144 -53.88 19.74 -6.57
C GLY A 144 -52.42 20.08 -6.26
N SER A 145 -51.85 20.99 -7.05
CA SER A 145 -50.43 21.38 -7.03
C SER A 145 -49.95 22.11 -5.76
N PHE A 146 -50.86 22.54 -4.87
CA PHE A 146 -50.53 23.39 -3.73
C PHE A 146 -50.30 22.62 -2.43
N PHE A 147 -50.58 21.32 -2.39
CA PHE A 147 -50.39 20.52 -1.18
C PHE A 147 -48.94 20.05 -1.03
N ASN A 148 -48.28 20.52 0.03
CA ASN A 148 -46.90 20.16 0.36
C ASN A 148 -46.77 19.08 1.44
N GLY A 149 -47.89 18.49 1.88
CA GLY A 149 -47.92 17.43 2.88
C GLY A 149 -47.75 16.02 2.30
N THR A 150 -47.74 15.03 3.19
CA THR A 150 -47.76 13.60 2.83
C THR A 150 -49.17 13.04 2.96
N ILE A 151 -49.46 11.97 2.22
CA ILE A 151 -50.76 11.27 2.35
C ILE A 151 -51.00 10.77 3.78
N THR A 152 -49.92 10.45 4.49
CA THR A 152 -49.97 10.04 5.91
C THR A 152 -50.47 11.20 6.79
N GLN A 153 -49.99 12.43 6.54
CA GLN A 153 -50.45 13.61 7.28
C GLN A 153 -51.92 13.90 6.99
N ALA A 154 -52.32 13.93 5.72
CA ALA A 154 -53.70 14.22 5.33
C ALA A 154 -54.71 13.22 5.89
N LEU A 155 -54.37 11.92 5.90
CA LEU A 155 -55.20 10.85 6.46
C LEU A 155 -55.27 10.86 8.00
N ASN A 156 -54.32 11.51 8.66
CA ASN A 156 -54.25 11.61 10.12
C ASN A 156 -54.86 12.92 10.64
N SER A 157 -54.77 14.02 9.88
CA SER A 157 -55.43 15.29 10.19
C SER A 157 -56.93 15.27 9.88
N GLY A 158 -57.39 14.28 9.11
CA GLY A 158 -58.79 14.15 8.69
C GLY A 158 -59.15 15.03 7.50
N GLU A 159 -58.17 15.67 6.87
CA GLU A 159 -58.33 16.45 5.63
C GLU A 159 -58.86 15.61 4.46
N ILE A 160 -58.63 14.29 4.50
CA ILE A 160 -59.16 13.35 3.50
C ILE A 160 -59.62 12.05 4.14
N LYS A 161 -60.72 11.49 3.62
CA LYS A 161 -61.20 10.18 4.03
C LYS A 161 -60.59 9.08 3.17
N TRP A 162 -60.36 7.91 3.77
CA TRP A 162 -59.79 6.75 3.07
C TRP A 162 -60.52 6.34 1.78
N PRO A 163 -61.87 6.38 1.69
CA PRO A 163 -62.57 6.06 0.45
C PRO A 163 -62.20 6.95 -0.74
N GLU A 164 -61.83 8.22 -0.49
CA GLU A 164 -61.42 9.16 -1.54
C GLU A 164 -60.06 8.75 -2.11
N VAL A 165 -59.13 8.32 -1.25
CA VAL A 165 -57.83 7.76 -1.66
C VAL A 165 -58.02 6.45 -2.44
N GLN A 166 -58.93 5.57 -2.00
CA GLN A 166 -59.23 4.32 -2.71
C GLN A 166 -59.83 4.55 -4.09
N ALA A 167 -60.68 5.57 -4.23
CA ALA A 167 -61.28 5.94 -5.52
C ALA A 167 -60.22 6.33 -6.55
N VAL A 168 -59.21 7.13 -6.13
CA VAL A 168 -58.09 7.53 -7.01
C VAL A 168 -57.18 6.37 -7.37
N LEU A 169 -56.87 5.51 -6.40
CA LEU A 169 -56.05 4.31 -6.62
C LEU A 169 -56.74 3.25 -7.47
N LYS A 170 -58.06 3.35 -7.69
CA LYS A 170 -58.90 2.35 -8.38
C LYS A 170 -58.71 0.93 -7.81
N CYS A 171 -58.38 0.81 -6.52
CA CYS A 171 -58.00 -0.45 -5.89
C CYS A 171 -58.77 -0.64 -4.58
N GLN A 172 -59.71 -1.58 -4.56
CA GLN A 172 -60.54 -1.88 -3.37
C GLN A 172 -59.80 -2.72 -2.33
N ASP A 173 -58.79 -3.47 -2.74
CA ASP A 173 -58.11 -4.47 -1.89
C ASP A 173 -56.94 -3.91 -1.08
N ILE A 174 -56.54 -2.66 -1.29
CA ILE A 174 -55.51 -2.02 -0.45
C ILE A 174 -56.17 -1.57 0.85
N ASN A 175 -55.64 -2.03 1.98
CA ASN A 175 -56.04 -1.54 3.30
C ASN A 175 -55.22 -0.29 3.67
N LYS A 176 -55.87 0.77 4.19
CA LYS A 176 -55.25 2.00 4.73
C LYS A 176 -54.02 1.70 5.57
N GLU A 177 -54.16 0.80 6.53
CA GLU A 177 -53.12 0.50 7.50
C GLU A 177 -51.94 -0.24 6.83
N CYS A 178 -52.22 -1.08 5.83
CA CYS A 178 -51.17 -1.77 5.07
C CYS A 178 -50.36 -0.80 4.21
N LEU A 179 -51.01 0.16 3.54
CA LEU A 179 -50.35 1.21 2.77
C LEU A 179 -49.44 2.07 3.65
N LEU A 180 -49.98 2.62 4.75
CA LEU A 180 -49.22 3.48 5.66
C LEU A 180 -48.05 2.74 6.31
N LYS A 181 -48.26 1.49 6.77
CA LYS A 181 -47.18 0.66 7.33
C LYS A 181 -46.11 0.33 6.29
N THR A 182 -46.46 0.24 5.02
CA THR A 182 -45.49 -0.01 3.92
C THR A 182 -44.65 1.24 3.67
N ILE A 183 -45.28 2.40 3.48
CA ILE A 183 -44.60 3.69 3.31
C ILE A 183 -43.67 3.97 4.49
N HIS A 184 -44.18 3.83 5.72
CA HIS A 184 -43.39 4.10 6.93
C HIS A 184 -42.20 3.13 7.06
N LYS A 185 -42.39 1.84 6.75
CA LYS A 185 -41.31 0.85 6.80
C LYS A 185 -40.21 1.16 5.79
N ILE A 186 -40.57 1.54 4.57
CA ILE A 186 -39.62 1.90 3.51
C ILE A 186 -38.86 3.18 3.87
N LYS A 187 -39.57 4.22 4.33
CA LYS A 187 -38.96 5.48 4.78
C LYS A 187 -38.03 5.26 5.99
N GLY A 188 -38.47 4.49 6.98
CA GLY A 188 -37.71 4.19 8.20
C GLY A 188 -36.44 3.38 7.92
N GLN A 189 -36.55 2.25 7.22
CA GLN A 189 -35.38 1.44 6.89
C GLN A 189 -34.37 2.19 6.01
N ARG A 190 -34.83 3.12 5.16
CA ARG A 190 -33.94 3.98 4.36
C ARG A 190 -33.09 4.92 5.23
N LEU A 191 -33.62 5.47 6.32
CA LEU A 191 -32.90 6.43 7.18
C LEU A 191 -31.63 5.81 7.79
N GLU A 192 -31.64 4.51 8.06
CA GLU A 192 -30.48 3.78 8.60
C GLU A 192 -29.29 3.70 7.63
N TYR A 193 -29.53 3.85 6.31
CA TYR A 193 -28.52 3.66 5.26
C TYR A 193 -28.13 4.96 4.52
N GLY A 194 -28.70 6.11 4.90
CA GLY A 194 -28.32 7.45 4.40
C GLY A 194 -28.95 7.86 3.05
N HIS A 195 -28.50 9.01 2.54
CA HIS A 195 -28.88 9.52 1.22
C HIS A 195 -27.78 9.23 0.19
N THR A 196 -28.05 8.41 -0.83
CA THR A 196 -27.12 8.22 -1.94
C THR A 196 -27.24 9.33 -2.98
N SER A 197 -26.11 9.65 -3.64
CA SER A 197 -26.02 10.67 -4.69
C SER A 197 -26.97 10.38 -5.86
N LYS A 198 -27.50 11.47 -6.45
CA LYS A 198 -28.65 11.55 -7.37
C LYS A 198 -28.53 10.78 -8.70
N SER A 199 -27.36 10.32 -9.11
CA SER A 199 -27.09 10.09 -10.55
C SER A 199 -27.53 8.72 -11.09
N THR A 200 -27.31 7.61 -10.38
CA THR A 200 -27.37 6.27 -11.03
C THR A 200 -28.71 5.53 -10.90
N ALA A 201 -29.70 6.07 -10.17
CA ALA A 201 -31.00 5.43 -9.97
C ALA A 201 -32.04 5.82 -11.03
N MET A 202 -31.67 6.67 -11.99
CA MET A 202 -32.61 7.32 -12.92
C MET A 202 -32.92 6.49 -14.18
N GLU A 203 -32.14 5.46 -14.49
CA GLU A 203 -32.27 4.67 -15.74
C GLU A 203 -32.82 3.25 -15.53
N LEU A 204 -33.27 2.93 -14.32
CA LEU A 204 -33.82 1.60 -14.02
C LEU A 204 -35.26 1.47 -14.52
N ASP A 205 -35.54 0.40 -15.26
CA ASP A 205 -36.90 0.00 -15.62
C ASP A 205 -37.67 -0.40 -14.37
N LEU A 206 -38.73 0.36 -14.07
CA LEU A 206 -39.54 0.18 -12.88
C LEU A 206 -40.34 -1.13 -12.91
N SER A 207 -40.76 -1.60 -14.09
CA SER A 207 -41.62 -2.76 -14.24
C SER A 207 -40.89 -4.07 -13.92
N GLU A 208 -39.63 -4.17 -14.33
CA GLU A 208 -38.81 -5.38 -14.15
C GLU A 208 -38.02 -5.37 -12.83
N CYS A 209 -37.53 -4.21 -12.39
CA CYS A 209 -36.51 -4.17 -11.33
C CYS A 209 -37.07 -3.82 -9.93
N LEU A 210 -38.18 -3.08 -9.83
CA LEU A 210 -38.60 -2.48 -8.57
C LEU A 210 -38.98 -3.53 -7.50
N ILE A 211 -39.77 -4.54 -7.88
CA ILE A 211 -40.27 -5.56 -6.96
C ILE A 211 -39.16 -6.50 -6.49
N PRO A 212 -38.27 -7.03 -7.36
CA PRO A 212 -37.11 -7.78 -6.92
C PRO A 212 -36.22 -7.00 -5.94
N ILE A 213 -35.91 -5.73 -6.26
CA ILE A 213 -35.10 -4.86 -5.40
C ILE A 213 -35.77 -4.63 -4.04
N ALA A 214 -37.08 -4.41 -4.03
CA ALA A 214 -37.85 -4.22 -2.80
C ALA A 214 -37.87 -5.48 -1.94
N SER A 215 -38.04 -6.66 -2.55
CA SER A 215 -38.05 -7.94 -1.84
C SER A 215 -36.67 -8.32 -1.29
N GLU A 216 -35.59 -7.98 -1.99
CA GLU A 216 -34.23 -8.36 -1.61
C GLU A 216 -33.65 -7.45 -0.51
N HIS A 217 -33.87 -6.13 -0.61
CA HIS A 217 -33.21 -5.16 0.25
C HIS A 217 -34.05 -4.64 1.42
N PHE A 218 -35.36 -4.83 1.38
CA PHE A 218 -36.25 -4.49 2.49
C PHE A 218 -36.84 -5.76 3.11
N SER A 219 -37.00 -5.75 4.44
CA SER A 219 -37.67 -6.84 5.16
C SER A 219 -39.19 -6.71 5.03
N LEU A 220 -39.71 -6.83 3.80
CA LEU A 220 -41.13 -6.71 3.48
C LEU A 220 -41.80 -8.08 3.49
N HIS A 221 -42.93 -8.18 4.19
CA HIS A 221 -43.80 -9.34 4.07
C HIS A 221 -44.61 -9.27 2.78
N ARG A 222 -45.16 -10.42 2.35
CA ARG A 222 -45.92 -10.60 1.11
C ARG A 222 -47.01 -9.53 0.89
N ASN A 223 -47.71 -9.15 1.96
CA ASN A 223 -48.75 -8.11 1.92
C ASN A 223 -48.21 -6.72 1.57
N LYS A 224 -47.00 -6.36 2.00
CA LYS A 224 -46.36 -5.08 1.67
C LYS A 224 -45.83 -5.07 0.24
N ILE A 225 -45.36 -6.23 -0.25
CA ILE A 225 -44.96 -6.40 -1.65
C ILE A 225 -46.18 -6.27 -2.57
N ASP A 226 -47.31 -6.87 -2.21
CA ASP A 226 -48.58 -6.74 -2.94
C ASP A 226 -49.04 -5.27 -3.04
N VAL A 227 -48.87 -4.48 -1.97
CA VAL A 227 -49.12 -3.03 -2.03
C VAL A 227 -48.22 -2.34 -3.06
N LEU A 228 -46.91 -2.64 -3.09
CA LEU A 228 -45.99 -2.06 -4.08
C LEU A 228 -46.35 -2.46 -5.51
N GLN A 229 -46.74 -3.73 -5.74
CA GLN A 229 -47.19 -4.21 -7.04
C GLN A 229 -48.45 -3.48 -7.51
N LYS A 230 -49.42 -3.26 -6.62
CA LYS A 230 -50.65 -2.53 -6.93
C LYS A 230 -50.40 -1.04 -7.22
N LEU A 231 -49.51 -0.40 -6.45
CA LEU A 231 -49.10 0.99 -6.73
C LEU A 231 -48.37 1.10 -8.07
N LEU A 232 -47.54 0.11 -8.41
CA LEU A 232 -46.87 0.05 -9.71
C LEU A 232 -47.88 -0.15 -10.85
N ALA A 233 -48.84 -1.07 -10.69
CA ALA A 233 -49.90 -1.31 -11.67
C ALA A 233 -50.83 -0.10 -11.86
N TRP A 234 -51.01 0.72 -10.83
CA TRP A 234 -51.77 1.96 -10.91
C TRP A 234 -51.07 3.04 -11.75
N ILE A 235 -49.73 3.12 -11.67
CA ILE A 235 -48.97 4.21 -12.30
C ILE A 235 -48.39 3.87 -13.68
N LEU A 236 -48.15 2.57 -13.95
CA LEU A 236 -47.63 2.11 -15.24
C LEU A 236 -48.48 2.53 -16.46
N PRO A 237 -49.83 2.56 -16.41
CA PRO A 237 -50.64 2.99 -17.56
C PRO A 237 -50.44 4.46 -17.96
N GLU A 238 -49.99 5.30 -17.03
CA GLU A 238 -49.75 6.74 -17.23
C GLU A 238 -48.31 7.03 -17.69
N LEU A 239 -47.47 6.00 -17.85
CA LEU A 239 -46.04 6.11 -18.14
C LEU A 239 -45.67 5.37 -19.45
N PRO A 240 -44.55 5.74 -20.11
CA PRO A 240 -44.08 5.03 -21.30
C PRO A 240 -43.72 3.57 -21.02
N ALA A 241 -43.73 2.71 -22.05
CA ALA A 241 -43.56 1.25 -21.93
C ALA A 241 -42.24 0.80 -21.24
N SER A 242 -41.21 1.65 -21.20
CA SER A 242 -39.96 1.44 -20.46
C SER A 242 -39.77 2.57 -19.43
N ALA A 243 -40.78 2.76 -18.59
CA ALA A 243 -40.82 3.84 -17.61
C ALA A 243 -39.66 3.73 -16.62
N THR A 244 -38.89 4.80 -16.54
CA THR A 244 -37.80 4.94 -15.60
C THR A 244 -38.20 5.82 -14.42
N LEU A 245 -37.38 5.79 -13.38
CA LEU A 245 -37.54 6.66 -12.21
C LEU A 245 -37.43 8.16 -12.54
N LYS A 246 -36.84 8.49 -13.70
CA LYS A 246 -36.78 9.87 -14.22
C LYS A 246 -38.15 10.32 -14.73
N ASP A 247 -38.88 9.45 -15.43
CA ASP A 247 -40.21 9.73 -15.98
C ASP A 247 -41.24 9.92 -14.86
N LEU A 248 -41.10 9.17 -13.77
CA LEU A 248 -41.95 9.33 -12.58
C LEU A 248 -41.68 10.62 -11.80
N LYS A 249 -40.52 11.26 -12.01
CA LYS A 249 -40.18 12.55 -11.38
C LYS A 249 -40.63 13.75 -12.20
N THR A 250 -40.82 13.60 -13.50
CA THR A 250 -41.42 14.66 -14.33
C THR A 250 -42.92 14.81 -14.06
N GLU A 251 -43.56 13.73 -13.61
CA GLU A 251 -45.00 13.68 -13.30
C GLU A 251 -45.35 14.07 -11.83
N ALA A 252 -44.36 14.08 -10.92
CA ALA A 252 -44.54 14.25 -9.47
C ALA A 252 -44.14 15.64 -8.93
#